data_AF-A0AAU2AI10-F1
#
_entry.id   AF-A0AAU2AI10-F1
#
_cell.length_a   1.000
_cell.length_b   1.000
_cell.length_c   1.000
_cell.angle_alpha   90.00
_cell.angle_beta   90.00
_cell.angle_gamma   90.00
#
_symmetry.space_group_name_H-M   'P 1'
#
loop_
_entity.id
_entity.type
_entity.pdbx_description
1 polymer ?
#
loop_
_entity_poly.entity_id
_entity_poly.type
_entity_poly.pdbx_seq_one_letter_code
_entity_poly.pdbx_strand_id
1 'polypeptide(L)'
;MTKISGGLPGTTSVGSSDHGRIAADNRWVYFASAADNLVAGPQRQGWDVYRQDLTTGRTERIATAPDGSLGNGSSIDPVVDANGYTVVFGSTGGNLLAGTNGPATTDYQVFARTTGNHGDGDGDDDRGQDDD
;
A
#
# COMPACT_ATOMS: atom_id res chain seq x y z
N MET A 1 -4.31 21.99 2.31
CA MET A 1 -3.30 21.13 2.96
C MET A 1 -4.03 19.92 3.52
N THR A 2 -3.62 18.71 3.15
CA THR A 2 -4.30 17.46 3.53
C THR A 2 -3.35 16.61 4.36
N LYS A 3 -3.77 16.17 5.56
CA LYS A 3 -3.02 15.20 6.35
C LYS A 3 -3.27 13.80 5.78
N ILE A 4 -2.20 13.11 5.43
CA ILE A 4 -2.21 11.78 4.80
C ILE A 4 -1.93 10.64 5.79
N SER A 5 -1.30 10.93 6.93
CA SER A 5 -1.13 9.97 8.04
C SER A 5 -2.29 9.98 9.05
N GLY A 6 -3.54 10.17 8.58
CA GLY A 6 -4.72 10.16 9.44
C GLY A 6 -5.14 8.74 9.81
N GLY A 7 -5.55 8.51 11.07
CA GLY A 7 -6.18 7.23 11.46
C GLY A 7 -7.56 7.06 10.82
N LEU A 8 -8.15 5.87 10.94
CA LEU A 8 -9.53 5.57 10.54
C LEU A 8 -10.53 6.63 11.08
N PRO A 9 -11.67 6.85 10.40
CA PRO A 9 -12.66 7.85 10.82
C PRO A 9 -13.03 7.71 12.31
N GLY A 10 -12.93 8.81 13.06
CA GLY A 10 -13.19 8.82 14.50
C GLY A 10 -12.02 8.38 15.38
N THR A 11 -10.83 8.15 14.80
CA THR A 11 -9.62 7.79 15.56
C THR A 11 -8.50 8.82 15.37
N THR A 12 -7.55 8.86 16.30
CA THR A 12 -6.28 9.58 16.15
C THR A 12 -5.19 8.59 15.76
N SER A 13 -4.38 8.93 14.76
CA SER A 13 -3.18 8.15 14.40
C SER A 13 -2.22 8.10 15.60
N VAL A 14 -1.79 6.92 16.02
CA VAL A 14 -0.75 6.73 17.03
C VAL A 14 0.54 6.26 16.34
N GLY A 15 1.66 6.97 16.50
CA GLY A 15 2.96 6.62 15.86
C GLY A 15 3.47 7.63 14.81
N SER A 16 4.72 7.43 14.37
CA SER A 16 5.39 8.30 13.37
C SER A 16 5.18 7.79 11.94
N SER A 17 5.25 8.70 10.96
CA SER A 17 5.23 8.37 9.53
C SER A 17 6.35 9.11 8.82
N ASP A 18 7.11 8.40 7.98
CA ASP A 18 8.30 8.90 7.31
C ASP A 18 8.34 8.46 5.84
N HIS A 19 9.29 9.03 5.06
CA HIS A 19 9.65 8.61 3.70
C HIS A 19 8.53 8.67 2.64
N GLY A 20 7.71 9.72 2.66
CA GLY A 20 6.66 9.94 1.65
C GLY A 20 7.18 10.04 0.21
N ARG A 21 6.49 9.41 -0.75
CA ARG A 21 6.70 9.53 -2.21
C ARG A 21 5.36 9.68 -2.93
N ILE A 22 5.31 10.48 -3.98
CA ILE A 22 4.11 10.68 -4.81
C ILE A 22 4.35 10.10 -6.21
N ALA A 23 3.37 9.40 -6.75
CA ALA A 23 3.39 8.97 -8.16
C ALA A 23 3.16 10.17 -9.09
N ALA A 24 3.61 10.11 -10.34
CA ALA A 24 3.50 11.22 -11.29
C ALA A 24 2.05 11.51 -11.71
N ASP A 25 1.12 10.59 -11.47
CA ASP A 25 -0.32 10.80 -11.63
C ASP A 25 -0.92 11.69 -10.53
N ASN A 26 -0.13 12.07 -9.52
CA ASN A 26 -0.52 12.84 -8.34
C ASN A 26 -1.73 12.26 -7.57
N ARG A 27 -2.08 11.00 -7.81
CA ARG A 27 -3.23 10.34 -7.18
C ARG A 27 -2.82 9.52 -5.97
N TRP A 28 -1.64 8.89 -6.01
CA TRP A 28 -1.20 8.00 -4.95
C TRP A 28 0.01 8.54 -4.20
N VAL A 29 -0.05 8.45 -2.87
CA VAL A 29 1.10 8.68 -2.00
C VAL A 29 1.46 7.39 -1.27
N TYR A 30 2.74 7.07 -1.27
CA TYR A 30 3.33 5.92 -0.59
C TYR A 30 4.14 6.40 0.61
N PHE A 31 3.98 5.75 1.77
CA PHE A 31 4.66 6.14 3.00
C PHE A 31 4.83 4.96 3.95
N ALA A 32 5.84 5.03 4.82
CA ALA A 32 6.01 4.07 5.90
C ALA A 32 5.36 4.63 7.18
N SER A 33 4.69 3.78 7.94
CA SER A 33 4.08 4.18 9.22
C SER A 33 4.10 3.04 10.22
N ALA A 34 4.33 3.39 11.50
CA ALA A 34 4.18 2.48 12.63
C ALA A 34 2.77 2.50 13.24
N ALA A 35 1.84 3.24 12.62
CA ALA A 35 0.47 3.33 13.09
C ALA A 35 -0.32 2.05 12.84
N ASP A 36 -1.08 1.63 13.84
CA ASP A 36 -1.90 0.41 13.86
C ASP A 36 -3.36 0.65 13.47
N ASN A 37 -3.70 1.87 13.02
CA ASN A 37 -5.08 2.27 12.76
C ASN A 37 -5.25 3.02 11.43
N LEU A 38 -4.43 2.70 10.43
CA LEU A 38 -4.54 3.28 9.07
C LEU A 38 -5.44 2.48 8.12
N VAL A 39 -5.64 1.19 8.40
CA VAL A 39 -6.46 0.28 7.60
C VAL A 39 -7.29 -0.60 8.52
N ALA A 40 -8.46 -1.06 8.06
CA ALA A 40 -9.27 -2.02 8.81
C ALA A 40 -8.65 -3.43 8.76
N GLY A 41 -8.99 -4.27 9.74
CA GLY A 41 -8.54 -5.66 9.81
C GLY A 41 -7.36 -5.88 10.76
N PRO A 42 -6.75 -7.08 10.73
CA PRO A 42 -5.63 -7.44 11.61
C PRO A 42 -4.49 -6.42 11.54
N GLN A 43 -3.89 -6.15 12.69
CA GLN A 43 -2.78 -5.21 12.84
C GLN A 43 -1.60 -5.90 13.51
N ARG A 44 -0.41 -5.36 13.28
CA ARG A 44 0.83 -5.80 13.92
C ARG A 44 1.58 -4.56 14.38
N GLN A 45 2.25 -4.65 15.52
CA GLN A 45 3.23 -3.64 15.93
C GLN A 45 4.46 -3.70 15.03
N GLY A 46 4.81 -2.56 14.44
CA GLY A 46 5.98 -2.42 13.58
C GLY A 46 5.71 -1.44 12.45
N TRP A 47 6.76 -1.13 11.68
CA TRP A 47 6.63 -0.29 10.50
C TRP A 47 6.06 -1.09 9.34
N ASP A 48 5.11 -0.51 8.63
CA ASP A 48 4.60 -1.04 7.36
C ASP A 48 4.54 0.04 6.30
N VAL A 49 4.58 -0.40 5.04
CA VAL A 49 4.40 0.48 3.87
C VAL A 49 2.92 0.52 3.50
N TYR A 50 2.42 1.73 3.33
CA TYR A 50 1.05 2.03 2.94
C TYR A 50 1.03 2.86 1.67
N ARG A 51 -0.09 2.81 0.96
CA ARG A 51 -0.47 3.78 -0.08
C ARG A 51 -1.79 4.45 0.28
N GLN A 52 -1.96 5.71 -0.09
CA GLN A 52 -3.22 6.42 0.03
C GLN A 52 -3.63 7.04 -1.30
N ASP A 53 -4.88 6.84 -1.67
CA ASP A 53 -5.54 7.53 -2.79
C ASP A 53 -5.90 8.94 -2.31
N LEU A 54 -5.30 9.97 -2.92
CA LEU A 54 -5.55 11.36 -2.60
C LEU A 54 -6.92 11.86 -3.08
N THR A 55 -7.53 11.19 -4.06
CA THR A 55 -8.86 11.52 -4.55
C THR A 55 -9.94 11.02 -3.61
N THR A 56 -9.79 9.79 -3.10
CA THR A 56 -10.82 9.14 -2.26
C THR A 56 -10.49 9.16 -0.76
N GLY A 57 -9.24 9.45 -0.39
CA GLY A 57 -8.72 9.35 0.97
C GLY A 57 -8.47 7.91 1.45
N ARG A 58 -8.71 6.90 0.60
CA ARG A 58 -8.60 5.48 0.96
C ARG A 58 -7.14 5.07 1.15
N THR A 59 -6.84 4.45 2.28
CA THR A 59 -5.50 3.91 2.61
C THR A 59 -5.47 2.39 2.48
N GLU A 60 -4.35 1.85 1.99
CA GLU A 60 -4.13 0.43 1.78
C GLU A 60 -2.72 0.01 2.20
N ARG A 61 -2.58 -1.21 2.72
CA ARG A 61 -1.27 -1.78 3.11
C ARG A 61 -0.62 -2.46 1.91
N ILE A 62 0.64 -2.13 1.63
CA ILE A 62 1.43 -2.68 0.52
C ILE A 62 2.16 -3.97 0.94
N ALA A 63 2.78 -3.98 2.11
CA ALA A 63 3.61 -5.09 2.58
C ALA A 63 2.77 -6.24 3.17
N THR A 64 1.92 -6.85 2.34
CA THR A 64 1.16 -8.06 2.69
C THR A 64 1.74 -9.30 2.03
N ALA A 65 1.50 -10.45 2.63
CA ALA A 65 1.76 -11.73 1.98
C ALA A 65 0.85 -11.91 0.74
N PRO A 66 1.20 -12.81 -0.19
CA PRO A 66 0.42 -13.02 -1.42
C PRO A 66 -1.02 -13.50 -1.18
N ASP A 67 -1.28 -14.15 -0.06
CA ASP A 67 -2.63 -14.59 0.36
C ASP A 67 -3.45 -13.47 1.04
N GLY A 68 -2.91 -12.26 1.10
CA GLY A 68 -3.54 -11.10 1.75
C GLY A 68 -3.31 -11.04 3.26
N SER A 69 -2.62 -12.01 3.86
CA SER A 69 -2.24 -11.95 5.27
C SER A 69 -1.14 -10.91 5.53
N LEU A 70 -0.91 -10.58 6.80
CA LEU A 70 0.09 -9.59 7.17
C LEU A 70 1.52 -10.09 6.90
N GLY A 71 2.38 -9.18 6.46
CA GLY A 71 3.82 -9.38 6.55
C GLY A 71 4.24 -9.58 8.01
N ASN A 72 5.16 -10.51 8.26
CA ASN A 72 5.62 -10.82 9.61
C ASN A 72 6.81 -9.98 10.10
N GLY A 73 7.40 -9.16 9.22
CA GLY A 73 8.52 -8.25 9.50
C GLY A 73 8.15 -6.78 9.32
N SER A 74 9.09 -5.89 9.63
CA SER A 74 8.91 -4.44 9.42
C SER A 74 9.27 -4.06 7.99
N SER A 75 8.51 -3.16 7.38
CA SER A 75 8.71 -2.67 6.02
C SER A 75 8.85 -1.15 5.98
N ILE A 76 9.88 -0.66 5.29
CA ILE A 76 10.28 0.76 5.25
C ILE A 76 10.77 1.19 3.86
N ASP A 77 11.05 2.48 3.73
CA ASP A 77 11.72 3.12 2.59
C ASP A 77 11.06 2.85 1.23
N PRO A 78 9.74 3.12 1.09
CA PRO A 78 9.08 2.92 -0.18
C PRO A 78 9.62 3.88 -1.25
N VAL A 79 9.84 3.34 -2.45
CA VAL A 79 10.15 4.08 -3.67
C VAL A 79 9.18 3.61 -4.75
N VAL A 80 8.50 4.52 -5.41
CA VAL A 80 7.54 4.21 -6.46
C VAL A 80 8.07 4.64 -7.83
N ASP A 81 7.74 3.87 -8.86
CA ASP A 81 8.00 4.27 -10.24
C ASP A 81 7.16 5.49 -10.65
N ALA A 82 7.51 6.12 -11.77
CA ALA A 82 6.85 7.34 -12.23
C ALA A 82 5.33 7.15 -12.39
N ASN A 83 4.90 5.98 -12.83
CA ASN A 83 3.49 5.72 -13.12
C ASN A 83 2.69 5.21 -11.92
N GLY A 84 3.32 4.98 -10.76
CA GLY A 84 2.60 4.52 -9.56
C GLY A 84 2.27 3.03 -9.53
N TYR A 85 2.79 2.23 -10.48
CA TYR A 85 2.47 0.82 -10.66
C TYR A 85 3.38 -0.13 -9.87
N THR A 86 4.61 0.28 -9.60
CA THR A 86 5.58 -0.57 -8.92
C THR A 86 6.18 0.18 -7.75
N VAL A 87 6.04 -0.40 -6.55
CA VAL A 87 6.67 0.09 -5.34
C VAL A 87 7.76 -0.88 -4.90
N VAL A 88 8.96 -0.34 -4.67
CA VAL A 88 10.11 -1.02 -4.09
C VAL A 88 10.22 -0.60 -2.63
N PHE A 89 10.45 -1.55 -1.71
CA PHE A 89 10.60 -1.27 -0.29
C PHE A 89 11.53 -2.29 0.38
N GLY A 90 12.17 -1.88 1.48
CA GLY A 90 12.91 -2.80 2.34
C GLY A 90 11.98 -3.49 3.32
N SER A 91 12.12 -4.79 3.54
CA SER A 91 11.40 -5.50 4.61
C SER A 91 12.24 -6.57 5.29
N THR A 92 11.99 -6.79 6.57
CA THR A 92 12.49 -7.98 7.30
C THR A 92 11.50 -9.15 7.26
N GLY A 93 10.42 -9.06 6.48
CA GLY A 93 9.40 -10.10 6.40
C GLY A 93 9.87 -11.33 5.62
N GLY A 94 9.73 -12.52 6.22
CA GLY A 94 10.07 -13.80 5.60
C GLY A 94 8.93 -14.48 4.84
N ASN A 95 7.75 -13.83 4.78
CA ASN A 95 6.51 -14.38 4.21
C ASN A 95 5.90 -13.51 3.09
N LEU A 96 6.67 -12.58 2.51
CA LEU A 96 6.14 -11.63 1.51
C LEU A 96 6.10 -12.16 0.07
N LEU A 97 6.70 -13.31 -0.22
CA LEU A 97 6.74 -13.91 -1.55
C LEU A 97 5.90 -15.19 -1.64
N ALA A 98 5.42 -15.52 -2.84
CA ALA A 98 4.64 -16.72 -3.06
C ALA A 98 5.47 -17.97 -2.74
N GLY A 99 4.88 -18.91 -1.98
CA GLY A 99 5.57 -20.11 -1.52
C GLY A 99 6.56 -19.87 -0.37
N THR A 100 6.62 -18.66 0.20
CA THR A 100 7.42 -18.37 1.41
C THR A 100 6.54 -18.26 2.64
N ASN A 101 7.01 -18.82 3.76
CA ASN A 101 6.39 -18.68 5.08
C ASN A 101 7.47 -18.71 6.18
N GLY A 102 8.63 -18.11 5.88
CA GLY A 102 9.77 -18.06 6.79
C GLY A 102 9.54 -17.06 7.93
N PRO A 103 10.28 -17.18 9.04
CA PRO A 103 10.23 -16.19 10.11
C PRO A 103 10.74 -14.83 9.62
N ALA A 104 10.34 -13.76 10.32
CA ALA A 104 10.97 -12.46 10.11
C ALA A 104 12.47 -12.52 10.42
N THR A 105 13.26 -11.77 9.66
CA THR A 105 14.71 -11.71 9.76
C THR A 105 15.16 -10.45 10.52
N THR A 106 16.46 -10.33 10.78
CA THR A 106 17.08 -9.08 11.22
C THR A 106 17.51 -8.20 10.04
N ASP A 107 17.84 -8.82 8.91
CA ASP A 107 18.31 -8.12 7.72
C ASP A 107 17.15 -7.69 6.84
N TYR A 108 17.25 -6.48 6.28
CA TYR A 108 16.30 -5.98 5.29
C TYR A 108 16.58 -6.61 3.92
N GLN A 109 15.55 -7.22 3.35
CA GLN A 109 15.50 -7.63 1.94
C GLN A 109 14.71 -6.59 1.15
N VAL A 110 15.04 -6.43 -0.13
CA VAL A 110 14.34 -5.50 -1.02
C VAL A 110 13.24 -6.24 -1.78
N PHE A 111 12.02 -5.75 -1.68
CA PHE A 111 10.84 -6.30 -2.35
C PHE A 111 10.28 -5.29 -3.34
N ALA A 112 9.77 -5.78 -4.47
CA ALA A 112 8.99 -5.00 -5.40
C ALA A 112 7.55 -5.55 -5.45
N ARG A 113 6.57 -4.66 -5.40
CA ARG A 113 5.15 -5.01 -5.52
C ARG A 113 4.45 -4.19 -6.57
N THR A 114 3.68 -4.87 -7.42
CA THR A 114 2.79 -4.24 -8.38
C THR A 114 1.46 -3.90 -7.72
N THR A 115 0.99 -2.68 -7.92
CA THR A 115 -0.14 -2.07 -7.21
C THR A 115 -1.49 -2.18 -7.91
N GLY A 116 -1.56 -2.99 -8.99
CA GLY A 116 -2.73 -3.11 -9.86
C GLY A 116 -2.87 -1.91 -10.79
N ASN A 117 -3.32 -2.15 -12.03
CA ASN A 117 -3.45 -1.11 -13.04
C ASN A 117 -4.39 0.00 -12.54
N HIS A 118 -3.92 1.25 -12.58
CA HIS A 118 -4.73 2.45 -12.73
C HIS A 118 -5.57 2.27 -14.00
N GLY A 119 -6.71 1.59 -13.88
CA GLY A 119 -7.67 1.48 -14.96
C GLY A 119 -8.22 2.86 -15.21
N ASP A 120 -7.82 3.47 -16.31
CA ASP A 120 -8.63 4.44 -17.02
C ASP A 120 -10.02 3.82 -17.15
N GLY A 121 -11.03 4.50 -16.63
CA GLY A 121 -12.43 4.08 -16.67
C GLY A 121 -13.06 4.20 -18.06
N ASP A 122 -12.27 4.01 -19.11
CA ASP A 122 -12.68 4.14 -20.49
C ASP A 122 -12.78 2.74 -21.11
N GLY A 123 -13.75 1.98 -20.59
CA GLY A 123 -14.32 0.85 -21.31
C GLY A 123 -15.56 1.35 -22.06
N ASP A 124 -15.33 1.77 -23.30
CA ASP A 124 -16.34 2.21 -24.25
C ASP A 124 -17.52 1.22 -24.42
N ASP A 125 -18.69 1.83 -24.61
CA ASP A 125 -19.76 1.43 -25.53
C ASP A 125 -20.35 0.00 -25.45
N ASP A 126 -21.46 -0.11 -24.71
CA ASP A 126 -22.66 -0.81 -25.21
C ASP A 126 -23.84 0.17 -25.17
N ARG A 127 -23.78 1.19 -26.04
CA ARG A 127 -25.00 1.82 -26.55
C ARG A 127 -25.46 1.04 -27.77
N GLY A 128 -26.62 0.39 -27.62
CA GLY A 128 -27.49 0.05 -28.74
C GLY A 128 -27.34 -1.36 -29.25
N GLN A 129 -28.28 -2.20 -28.83
CA GLN A 129 -29.08 -3.02 -29.74
C GLN A 129 -30.48 -3.12 -29.12
N ASP A 130 -31.25 -2.04 -29.30
CA ASP A 130 -32.63 -2.22 -29.72
C ASP A 130 -32.52 -2.65 -31.19
N ASP A 131 -32.90 -3.90 -31.49
CA ASP A 131 -33.37 -4.31 -32.83
C ASP A 131 -34.18 -5.61 -32.65
N ASP A 132 -35.48 -5.47 -32.95
CA ASP A 132 -36.59 -6.42 -33.18
C ASP A 132 -37.15 -7.32 -32.07
#